data_AF-X0YA35-F1
#
_entry.id   AF-X0YA35-F1
#
_cell.length_a   1.000
_cell.length_b   1.000
_cell.length_c   1.000
_cell.angle_alpha   90.00
_cell.angle_beta   90.00
_cell.angle_gamma   90.00
#
_symmetry.space_group_name_H-M   'P 1'
#
loop_
_entity.id
_entity.type
_entity.pdbx_description
1 polymer ?
#
loop_
_entity_poly.entity_id
_entity_poly.type
_entity_poly.pdbx_seq_one_letter_code
_entity_poly.pdbx_strand_id
1 'polypeptide(L)'
;MLRGFVLIALWFAVLCCAMVESALRFASRSRLEEIIESPRRRKKYFGYLDKAGVVDAFCILVRVCAIVGFAMLVAAEIGGRYRGIAAGVVAAIVMFVGAELPGRVMGRRWSAGVLLVLLPPFRWASVVLVPFQLAGRRIL
;
A
#
# COMPACT_ATOMS: atom_id res chain seq x y z
N MET A 1 -15.30 -20.64 -0.17
CA MET A 1 -14.48 -20.10 0.94
C MET A 1 -13.20 -19.42 0.48
N LEU A 2 -12.38 -20.04 -0.39
CA LEU A 2 -11.10 -19.45 -0.85
C LEU A 2 -11.23 -18.04 -1.45
N ARG A 3 -12.24 -17.77 -2.29
CA ARG A 3 -12.48 -16.44 -2.89
C ARG A 3 -12.68 -15.34 -1.84
N GLY A 4 -13.42 -15.61 -0.76
CA GLY A 4 -13.63 -14.65 0.32
C GLY A 4 -12.35 -14.31 1.07
N PHE A 5 -11.51 -15.31 1.36
CA PHE A 5 -10.20 -15.09 1.97
C PHE A 5 -9.27 -14.24 1.09
N VAL A 6 -9.24 -14.50 -0.22
CA VAL A 6 -8.44 -13.69 -1.18
C VAL A 6 -8.94 -12.25 -1.21
N LEU A 7 -10.26 -12.05 -1.20
CA LEU A 7 -10.86 -10.72 -1.24
C LEU A 7 -10.54 -9.91 0.02
N ILE A 8 -10.61 -10.54 1.20
CA ILE A 8 -10.21 -9.94 2.48
C ILE A 8 -8.71 -9.63 2.49
N ALA A 9 -7.86 -10.54 2.00
CA ALA A 9 -6.42 -10.33 1.95
C ALA A 9 -6.03 -9.17 1.02
N LEU A 10 -6.63 -9.08 -0.17
CA LEU A 10 -6.43 -7.97 -1.10
C LEU A 10 -6.89 -6.64 -0.49
N TRP A 11 -8.05 -6.64 0.15
CA TRP A 11 -8.59 -5.47 0.83
C TRP A 11 -7.65 -4.99 1.95
N PHE A 12 -7.17 -5.92 2.78
CA PHE A 12 -6.22 -5.61 3.85
C PHE A 12 -4.88 -5.09 3.31
N ALA A 13 -4.39 -5.67 2.21
CA ALA A 13 -3.16 -5.22 1.57
C ALA A 13 -3.28 -3.77 1.06
N VAL A 14 -4.40 -3.41 0.41
CA VAL A 14 -4.68 -2.03 -0.04
C VAL A 14 -4.76 -1.09 1.17
N LEU A 15 -5.44 -1.50 2.24
CA LEU A 15 -5.55 -0.70 3.47
C LEU A 15 -4.18 -0.43 4.09
N CYS A 16 -3.34 -1.46 4.26
CA CYS A 16 -1.98 -1.30 4.79
C CYS A 16 -1.12 -0.39 3.89
N CYS A 17 -1.18 -0.55 2.56
CA CYS A 17 -0.45 0.32 1.63
C CYS A 17 -0.89 1.79 1.78
N ALA A 18 -2.20 2.04 1.84
CA ALA A 18 -2.75 3.38 2.02
C ALA A 18 -2.38 4.01 3.37
N MET A 19 -2.31 3.20 4.44
CA MET A 19 -1.82 3.63 5.75
C MET A 19 -0.35 4.03 5.70
N VAL A 20 0.50 3.18 5.13
CA VAL A 20 1.95 3.41 5.05
C VAL A 20 2.25 4.64 4.20
N GLU A 21 1.65 4.77 3.02
CA GLU A 21 1.84 5.93 2.14
C GLU A 21 1.39 7.24 2.81
N SER A 22 0.22 7.23 3.47
CA SER A 22 -0.28 8.42 4.15
C SER A 22 0.55 8.79 5.37
N ALA A 23 1.01 7.78 6.12
CA ALA A 23 1.92 8.00 7.25
C ALA A 23 3.27 8.53 6.77
N LEU A 24 3.82 8.00 5.67
CA LEU A 24 5.03 8.51 5.03
C LEU A 24 4.85 9.95 4.59
N ARG A 25 3.77 10.30 3.87
CA ARG A 25 3.54 11.67 3.40
C ARG A 25 3.33 12.68 4.55
N PHE A 26 2.65 12.29 5.62
CA PHE A 26 2.38 13.19 6.76
C PHE A 26 3.54 13.31 7.75
N ALA A 27 4.32 12.25 7.95
CA ALA A 27 5.43 12.27 8.89
C ALA A 27 6.78 12.66 8.25
N SER A 28 6.85 12.78 6.92
CA SER A 28 8.12 12.68 6.17
C SER A 28 9.20 13.72 6.48
N ARG A 29 8.90 14.93 6.99
CA ARG A 29 9.97 15.87 7.37
C ARG A 29 9.71 16.67 8.63
N SER A 30 8.63 17.44 8.69
CA SER A 30 8.42 18.40 9.78
C SER A 30 8.05 17.72 11.11
N ARG A 31 7.12 16.76 11.11
CA ARG A 31 6.68 16.08 12.35
C ARG A 31 7.71 15.13 12.94
N LEU A 32 8.57 14.53 12.12
CA LEU A 32 9.56 13.58 12.64
C LEU A 32 10.66 14.29 13.43
N GLU A 33 10.96 15.53 13.07
CA GLU A 33 11.91 16.37 13.83
C GLU A 33 11.36 16.76 15.20
N GLU A 34 10.05 16.95 15.29
CA GLU A 34 9.34 17.36 16.51
C GLU A 34 9.15 16.18 17.49
N ILE A 35 8.93 14.96 16.99
CA ILE A 35 8.61 13.78 17.81
C ILE A 35 9.88 13.03 18.25
N ILE A 36 10.99 13.11 17.52
CA ILE A 36 12.20 12.34 17.82
C ILE A 36 13.30 13.25 18.37
N GLU A 37 13.37 13.33 19.70
CA GLU A 37 14.44 14.02 20.45
C GLU A 37 15.81 13.35 20.30
N SER A 38 15.86 12.03 20.10
CA SER A 38 17.14 11.30 20.09
C SER A 38 17.83 11.30 18.70
N PRO A 39 19.06 11.84 18.58
CA PRO A 39 19.75 11.99 17.29
C PRO A 39 20.11 10.65 16.62
N ARG A 40 20.31 9.57 17.41
CA ARG A 40 20.56 8.21 16.87
C ARG A 40 19.32 7.59 16.18
N ARG A 41 18.11 7.78 16.72
CA ARG A 41 16.88 7.26 16.08
C ARG A 41 16.55 8.07 14.84
N ARG A 42 16.79 9.39 14.86
CA ARG A 42 16.62 10.29 13.71
C ARG A 42 17.40 9.79 12.48
N LYS A 43 18.69 9.49 12.60
CA LYS A 43 19.51 8.94 11.49
C LYS A 43 18.95 7.63 10.92
N LYS A 44 18.49 6.72 11.78
CA LYS A 44 17.92 5.43 11.35
C LYS A 44 16.62 5.63 10.56
N TYR A 45 15.78 6.58 10.98
CA TYR A 45 14.54 6.95 10.30
C TYR A 45 14.73 7.72 9.00
N PHE A 46 15.68 8.65 8.96
CA PHE A 46 16.06 9.32 7.72
C PHE A 46 16.59 8.32 6.67
N GLY A 47 17.38 7.33 7.09
CA GLY A 47 17.79 6.23 6.21
C GLY A 47 16.64 5.37 5.69
N TYR A 48 15.51 5.30 6.39
CA TYR A 48 14.29 4.66 5.88
C TYR A 48 13.52 5.58 4.92
N LEU A 49 13.46 6.87 5.21
CA LEU A 49 12.83 7.90 4.35
C LEU A 49 13.57 8.07 3.02
N ASP A 50 14.89 7.94 3.00
CA ASP A 50 15.70 8.00 1.77
C ASP A 50 15.35 6.87 0.78
N LYS A 51 14.75 5.79 1.29
CA LYS A 51 14.24 4.66 0.48
C LYS A 51 12.73 4.70 0.27
N ALA A 52 12.07 5.80 0.63
CA ALA A 52 10.62 5.95 0.49
C ALA A 52 10.13 5.74 -0.95
N GLY A 53 10.93 6.10 -1.96
CA GLY A 53 10.59 5.86 -3.36
C GLY A 53 10.38 4.37 -3.71
N VAL A 54 11.11 3.46 -3.05
CA VAL A 54 10.95 2.01 -3.24
C VAL A 54 9.68 1.51 -2.57
N VAL A 55 9.36 2.05 -1.39
CA VAL A 55 8.13 1.71 -0.66
C VAL A 55 6.89 2.21 -1.41
N ASP A 56 6.97 3.40 -1.99
CA ASP A 56 5.88 3.97 -2.80
C ASP A 56 5.64 3.13 -4.07
N ALA A 57 6.71 2.72 -4.76
CA ALA A 57 6.62 1.82 -5.91
C ALA A 57 6.00 0.45 -5.56
N PHE A 58 6.35 -0.11 -4.38
CA PHE A 58 5.74 -1.34 -3.89
C PHE A 58 4.24 -1.16 -3.60
N CYS A 59 3.84 -0.07 -2.93
CA CYS A 59 2.45 0.25 -2.66
C CYS A 59 1.63 0.38 -3.96
N ILE A 60 2.18 1.03 -4.99
CA ILE A 60 1.55 1.14 -6.31
C ILE A 60 1.38 -0.25 -6.94
N LEU A 61 2.41 -1.08 -6.92
CA LEU A 61 2.34 -2.44 -7.48
C LEU A 61 1.25 -3.28 -6.79
N VAL A 62 1.21 -3.27 -5.46
CA VAL A 62 0.18 -3.99 -4.69
C VAL A 62 -1.22 -3.50 -5.03
N ARG A 63 -1.42 -2.17 -5.19
CA ARG A 63 -2.72 -1.62 -5.62
C ARG A 63 -3.12 -2.09 -7.01
N VAL A 64 -2.19 -2.08 -7.97
CA VAL A 64 -2.47 -2.55 -9.33
C VAL A 64 -2.86 -4.04 -9.30
N CYS A 65 -2.10 -4.87 -8.58
CA CYS A 65 -2.43 -6.29 -8.41
C CYS A 65 -3.79 -6.49 -7.74
N ALA A 66 -4.14 -5.67 -6.74
CA ALA A 66 -5.44 -5.74 -6.08
C ALA A 66 -6.58 -5.35 -7.01
N ILE A 67 -6.45 -4.28 -7.81
CA ILE A 67 -7.46 -3.87 -8.80
C ILE A 67 -7.68 -4.98 -9.83
N VAL A 68 -6.58 -5.56 -10.36
CA VAL A 68 -6.66 -6.69 -11.31
C VAL A 68 -7.32 -7.90 -10.65
N GLY A 69 -6.96 -8.20 -9.39
CA GLY A 69 -7.56 -9.30 -8.62
C GLY A 69 -9.06 -9.11 -8.40
N PHE A 70 -9.50 -7.91 -8.02
CA PHE A 70 -10.92 -7.58 -7.89
C PHE A 70 -11.64 -7.70 -9.23
N ALA A 71 -11.06 -7.19 -10.32
CA ALA A 71 -11.63 -7.28 -11.65
C ALA A 71 -11.77 -8.74 -12.13
N MET A 72 -10.78 -9.59 -11.87
CA MET A 72 -10.84 -11.02 -12.21
C MET A 72 -11.88 -11.77 -11.38
N LEU A 73 -11.98 -11.51 -10.07
CA LEU A 73 -12.99 -12.12 -9.22
C LEU A 73 -14.41 -11.74 -9.67
N VAL A 74 -14.61 -10.45 -9.92
CA VAL A 74 -15.86 -9.92 -10.47
C VAL A 74 -16.20 -10.55 -11.82
N ALA A 75 -15.24 -10.64 -12.74
CA ALA A 75 -15.45 -11.27 -14.05
C ALA A 75 -15.83 -12.76 -13.91
N ALA A 76 -15.23 -13.47 -12.95
CA ALA A 76 -15.51 -14.87 -12.66
C ALA A 76 -16.89 -15.09 -12.01
N GLU A 77 -17.43 -14.11 -11.28
CA GLU A 77 -18.77 -14.18 -10.68
C GLU A 77 -19.90 -13.90 -11.69
N ILE A 78 -19.66 -13.05 -12.70
CA ILE A 78 -20.71 -12.53 -13.60
C ILE A 78 -20.89 -13.39 -14.87
N GLY A 79 -19.96 -14.30 -15.15
CA GLY A 79 -20.07 -15.24 -16.28
C GLY A 79 -20.22 -14.57 -17.65
N GLY A 80 -19.73 -13.33 -17.83
CA GLY A 80 -19.74 -12.61 -19.11
C GLY A 80 -21.05 -11.90 -19.49
N ARG A 81 -22.08 -11.85 -18.64
CA ARG A 81 -23.29 -11.06 -18.92
C ARG A 81 -23.03 -9.56 -18.76
N TYR A 82 -23.06 -8.82 -19.87
CA TYR A 82 -22.80 -7.37 -19.95
C TYR A 82 -23.53 -6.51 -18.89
N ARG A 83 -24.76 -6.86 -18.51
CA ARG A 83 -25.54 -6.13 -17.49
C ARG A 83 -24.98 -6.26 -16.06
N GLY A 84 -24.25 -7.34 -15.75
CA GLY A 84 -23.63 -7.51 -14.43
C GLY A 84 -22.25 -6.84 -14.32
N ILE A 85 -21.59 -6.56 -15.44
CA ILE A 85 -20.22 -6.01 -15.47
C ILE A 85 -20.17 -4.64 -14.79
N ALA A 86 -21.14 -3.77 -15.07
CA ALA A 86 -21.21 -2.45 -14.44
C ALA A 86 -21.37 -2.54 -12.92
N ALA A 87 -22.27 -3.40 -12.43
CA ALA A 87 -22.48 -3.62 -10.99
C ALA A 87 -21.23 -4.21 -10.31
N GLY A 88 -20.55 -5.13 -10.99
CA GLY A 88 -19.29 -5.72 -10.54
C GLY A 88 -18.15 -4.73 -10.44
N VAL A 89 -17.98 -3.87 -11.46
CA VAL A 89 -16.97 -2.82 -11.46
C VAL A 89 -17.24 -1.81 -10.34
N VAL A 90 -18.50 -1.41 -10.14
CA VAL A 90 -18.88 -0.52 -9.03
C VAL A 90 -18.57 -1.18 -7.69
N ALA A 91 -18.86 -2.47 -7.51
CA ALA A 91 -18.53 -3.19 -6.28
C ALA A 91 -17.01 -3.26 -6.02
N ALA A 92 -16.20 -3.51 -7.05
CA ALA A 92 -14.75 -3.50 -6.96
C ALA A 92 -14.20 -2.10 -6.58
N ILE A 93 -14.74 -1.05 -7.18
CA ILE A 93 -14.38 0.34 -6.84
C ILE A 93 -14.74 0.65 -5.39
N VAL A 94 -15.95 0.30 -4.95
CA VAL A 94 -16.41 0.53 -3.57
C VAL A 94 -15.53 -0.23 -2.58
N MET A 95 -15.18 -1.48 -2.86
CA MET A 95 -14.25 -2.28 -2.04
C MET A 95 -12.87 -1.61 -1.94
N PHE A 96 -12.31 -1.19 -3.08
CA PHE A 96 -11.01 -0.53 -3.15
C PHE A 96 -11.01 0.80 -2.39
N VAL A 97 -11.98 1.68 -2.67
CA VAL A 97 -12.16 2.97 -2.00
C VAL A 97 -12.41 2.78 -0.50
N GLY A 98 -13.19 1.75 -0.14
CA GLY A 98 -13.47 1.35 1.23
C GLY A 98 -12.24 0.88 2.01
N ALA A 99 -11.21 0.35 1.35
CA ALA A 99 -9.90 0.08 1.97
C ALA A 99 -9.02 1.34 2.02
N GLU A 100 -9.02 2.09 0.92
CA GLU A 100 -8.10 3.19 0.69
C GLU A 100 -8.39 4.40 1.60
N LEU A 101 -9.65 4.84 1.69
CA LEU A 101 -10.04 5.98 2.52
C LEU A 101 -9.71 5.81 4.01
N PRO A 102 -10.15 4.74 4.70
CA PRO A 102 -9.80 4.53 6.10
C PRO A 102 -8.31 4.32 6.28
N GLY A 103 -7.63 3.63 5.34
CA GLY A 103 -6.19 3.49 5.36
C GLY A 103 -5.49 4.85 5.36
N ARG A 104 -5.92 5.78 4.50
CA ARG A 104 -5.37 7.14 4.47
C ARG A 104 -5.66 7.94 5.74
N VAL A 105 -6.85 7.80 6.33
CA VAL A 105 -7.21 8.50 7.57
C VAL A 105 -6.40 7.96 8.75
N MET A 106 -6.32 6.63 8.88
CA MET A 106 -5.55 5.96 9.93
C MET A 106 -4.05 6.25 9.79
N GLY A 107 -3.50 6.19 8.58
CA GLY A 107 -2.11 6.53 8.30
C GLY A 107 -1.76 7.96 8.71
N ARG A 108 -2.68 8.92 8.53
CA ARG A 108 -2.49 10.30 8.98
C ARG A 108 -2.55 10.45 10.50
N ARG A 109 -3.57 9.87 11.14
CA ARG A 109 -3.81 10.00 12.59
C ARG A 109 -2.77 9.26 13.42
N TRP A 110 -2.33 8.08 12.97
CA TRP A 110 -1.45 7.17 13.71
C TRP A 110 -0.07 7.07 13.06
N SER A 111 0.37 8.12 12.35
CA SER A 111 1.55 8.09 11.49
C SER A 111 2.80 7.53 12.16
N ALA A 112 3.11 7.94 13.40
CA ALA A 112 4.25 7.43 14.15
C ALA A 112 4.14 5.92 14.47
N GLY A 113 2.97 5.46 14.93
CA GLY A 113 2.72 4.05 15.24
C GLY A 113 2.71 3.18 13.99
N VAL A 114 2.10 3.66 12.91
CA VAL A 114 2.09 3.02 11.59
C VAL A 114 3.52 2.86 11.06
N LEU A 115 4.35 3.90 11.13
CA LEU A 115 5.75 3.83 10.70
C LEU A 115 6.63 2.97 11.61
N LEU A 116 6.28 2.81 12.89
CA LEU A 116 7.01 1.89 13.79
C LEU A 116 6.69 0.43 13.48
N VAL A 117 5.42 0.12 13.20
CA VAL A 117 4.93 -1.26 13.08
C VAL A 117 4.99 -1.78 11.65
N LEU A 118 4.56 -0.98 10.66
CA LEU A 118 4.39 -1.42 9.27
C LEU A 118 5.65 -1.20 8.41
N LEU A 119 6.53 -0.27 8.79
CA LEU A 119 7.74 0.02 8.01
C LEU A 119 8.76 -1.13 8.00
N PRO A 120 9.03 -1.85 9.10
CA PRO A 120 9.91 -3.01 9.09
C PRO A 120 9.46 -4.15 8.14
N PRO A 121 8.20 -4.63 8.19
CA PRO A 121 7.74 -5.67 7.28
C PRO A 121 7.63 -5.19 5.83
N PHE A 122 7.22 -3.94 5.58
CA PHE A 122 7.20 -3.38 4.21
C PHE A 122 8.59 -3.30 3.60
N ARG A 123 9.64 -3.05 4.40
CA ARG A 123 11.03 -3.09 3.91
C ARG A 123 11.44 -4.51 3.51
N TRP A 124 11.11 -5.51 4.32
CA TRP A 124 11.39 -6.91 3.96
C TRP A 124 10.66 -7.30 2.69
N ALA A 125 9.41 -6.88 2.53
CA ALA A 125 8.64 -7.12 1.31
C ALA A 125 9.24 -6.38 0.10
N SER A 126 9.74 -5.15 0.26
CA SER A 126 10.32 -4.37 -0.84
C SER A 126 11.70 -4.84 -1.29
N VAL A 127 12.43 -5.61 -0.48
CA VAL A 127 13.67 -6.30 -0.90
C VAL A 127 13.42 -7.21 -2.12
N VAL A 128 12.23 -7.79 -2.24
CA VAL A 128 11.82 -8.60 -3.39
C VAL A 128 11.76 -7.78 -4.70
N LEU A 129 11.54 -6.47 -4.62
CA LEU A 129 11.48 -5.57 -5.78
C LEU A 129 12.80 -4.89 -6.14
N VAL A 130 13.79 -4.91 -5.24
CA VAL A 130 15.15 -4.39 -5.50
C VAL A 130 15.77 -4.93 -6.80
N PRO A 131 15.68 -6.24 -7.14
CA PRO A 131 16.23 -6.75 -8.41
C PRO A 131 15.55 -6.12 -9.65
N PHE A 132 14.25 -5.86 -9.60
CA PHE A 132 13.52 -5.27 -10.72
C PHE A 132 13.87 -3.79 -10.95
N GLN A 133 14.12 -3.03 -9.88
CA GLN A 133 14.55 -1.63 -10.02
C GLN A 133 15.98 -1.49 -10.54
N LEU A 134 16.87 -2.42 -10.20
CA LEU A 134 18.23 -2.47 -10.76
C LEU A 134 18.25 -2.83 -12.24
N ALA A 135 17.30 -3.66 -12.70
CA ALA A 135 17.13 -3.97 -14.11
C ALA A 135 16.58 -2.78 -14.92
N GLY A 136 15.61 -2.05 -14.38
CA GLY A 136 15.05 -0.85 -15.04
C GLY A 136 16.04 0.32 -15.16
N ARG A 137 17.00 0.44 -14.22
CA ARG A 137 18.02 1.50 -14.22
C ARG A 137 19.18 1.27 -15.20
N ARG A 138 19.29 0.09 -15.82
CA ARG A 138 20.30 -0.21 -16.86
C ARG A 138 19.83 0.09 -18.28
N ILE A 139 18.57 0.43 -18.48
CA ILE A 139 17.96 0.64 -19.81
C ILE A 139 17.79 2.14 -20.11
N LEU A 140 18.25 3.02 -19.22
CA LEU A 140 18.27 4.48 -19.38
C LEU A 140 19.71 4.99 -19.40
#